data_AF-A0A967J4P3-F1
#
_entry.id   AF-A0A967J4P3-F1
#
_cell.length_a   1.000
_cell.length_b   1.000
_cell.length_c   1.000
_cell.angle_alpha   90.00
_cell.angle_beta   90.00
_cell.angle_gamma   90.00
#
_symmetry.space_group_name_H-M   'P 1'
#
loop_
_entity.id
_entity.type
_entity.pdbx_description
1 polymer ?
#
loop_
_entity_poly.entity_id
_entity_poly.type
_entity_poly.pdbx_seq_one_letter_code
_entity_poly.pdbx_strand_id
1 'polypeptide(L)'
;ISGAGIDSDPARTFGPIYFAQYTLHRGTLKVTGQLAPIDGVPGVTVSLETRAPDGTWTPRGQADIDRLARTARFRIEGWDARQPAGYRLRTT
;
A
#
# COMPACT_ATOMS: atom_id res chain seq x y z
N ILE A 1 0.50 27.87 6.09
CA ILE A 1 1.02 28.33 4.77
C ILE A 1 -0.01 29.31 4.23
N SER A 2 0.37 30.47 3.70
CA SER A 2 -0.57 31.52 3.24
C SER A 2 0.03 32.40 2.14
N GLY A 3 -0.79 32.96 1.25
CA GLY A 3 -0.40 33.91 0.21
C GLY A 3 -1.41 34.00 -0.94
N ALA A 4 -1.40 35.11 -1.69
CA ALA A 4 -2.37 35.37 -2.76
C ALA A 4 -2.30 34.38 -3.95
N GLY A 5 -1.20 33.63 -4.08
CA GLY A 5 -1.04 32.58 -5.09
C GLY A 5 -1.30 31.15 -4.58
N ILE A 6 -1.81 31.00 -3.35
CA ILE A 6 -2.11 29.69 -2.75
C ILE A 6 -3.62 29.52 -2.72
N ASP A 7 -4.11 28.55 -3.50
CA ASP A 7 -5.49 28.11 -3.49
C ASP A 7 -5.58 26.67 -2.95
N SER A 8 -6.53 26.41 -2.06
CA SER A 8 -6.70 25.10 -1.42
C SER A 8 -7.93 24.40 -1.96
N ASP A 9 -7.74 23.21 -2.51
CA ASP A 9 -8.82 22.36 -3.03
C ASP A 9 -8.82 21.00 -2.32
N PRO A 10 -9.72 20.77 -1.35
CA PRO A 10 -9.81 19.50 -0.64
C PRO A 10 -10.05 18.29 -1.55
N ALA A 11 -10.65 18.47 -2.74
CA ALA A 11 -10.89 17.37 -3.68
C ALA A 11 -9.59 16.82 -4.29
N ARG A 12 -8.47 17.55 -4.16
CA ARG A 12 -7.13 17.13 -4.61
C ARG A 12 -6.33 16.42 -3.51
N THR A 13 -6.97 16.05 -2.40
CA THR A 13 -6.33 15.26 -1.35
C THR A 13 -6.02 13.86 -1.89
N PHE A 14 -4.74 13.49 -1.86
CA PHE A 14 -4.26 12.19 -2.32
C PHE A 14 -3.45 11.54 -1.20
N GLY A 15 -3.60 10.23 -1.03
CA GLY A 15 -2.99 9.46 0.05
C GLY A 15 -4.01 8.59 0.80
N PRO A 16 -3.60 7.92 1.88
CA PRO A 16 -2.26 7.94 2.48
C PRO A 16 -1.21 7.12 1.73
N ILE A 17 -1.62 6.30 0.75
CA ILE A 17 -0.72 5.52 -0.09
C ILE A 17 -0.57 6.23 -1.43
N TYR A 18 0.65 6.58 -1.80
CA TYR A 18 0.94 7.25 -3.07
C TYR A 18 1.21 6.26 -4.20
N PHE A 19 1.96 5.22 -3.90
CA PHE A 19 2.38 4.23 -4.91
C PHE A 19 2.45 2.83 -4.31
N ALA A 20 2.32 1.84 -5.19
CA ALA A 20 2.61 0.45 -4.89
C ALA A 20 3.50 -0.12 -6.00
N GLN A 21 4.72 -0.50 -5.65
CA GLN A 21 5.64 -1.18 -6.56
C GLN A 21 5.68 -2.66 -6.21
N TYR A 22 5.56 -3.52 -7.22
CA TYR A 22 5.67 -4.96 -7.02
C TYR A 22 6.81 -5.55 -7.84
N THR A 23 7.36 -6.65 -7.34
CA THR A 23 8.32 -7.47 -8.08
C THR A 23 7.97 -8.93 -7.85
N LEU A 24 7.99 -9.70 -8.93
CA LEU A 24 7.77 -11.13 -8.90
C LEU A 24 9.03 -11.82 -9.40
N HIS A 25 9.63 -12.64 -8.54
CA HIS A 25 10.86 -13.34 -8.88
C HIS A 25 10.97 -14.65 -8.10
N ARG A 26 11.23 -15.76 -8.81
CA ARG A 26 11.42 -17.12 -8.25
C ARG A 26 10.35 -17.50 -7.21
N GLY A 27 9.08 -17.40 -7.60
CA GLY A 27 7.96 -17.78 -6.72
C GLY A 27 7.81 -16.89 -5.49
N THR A 28 8.35 -15.68 -5.51
CA THR A 28 8.21 -14.71 -4.41
C THR A 28 7.64 -13.40 -4.93
N LEU A 29 6.53 -12.98 -4.33
CA LEU A 29 5.96 -11.65 -4.51
C LEU A 29 6.53 -10.70 -3.45
N LYS A 30 7.08 -9.57 -3.89
CA LYS A 30 7.43 -8.44 -3.04
C LYS A 30 6.56 -7.25 -3.42
N VAL A 31 5.98 -6.58 -2.44
CA VAL A 31 5.22 -5.35 -2.66
C VAL A 31 5.73 -4.28 -1.70
N THR A 32 5.98 -3.08 -2.20
CA THR A 32 6.34 -1.90 -1.40
C THR A 32 5.30 -0.83 -1.64
N GLY A 33 4.52 -0.51 -0.61
CA GLY A 33 3.69 0.69 -0.57
C GLY A 33 4.52 1.89 -0.15
N GLN A 34 4.41 3.01 -0.85
CA GLN A 34 5.04 4.29 -0.50
C GLN A 34 3.95 5.24 -0.01
N LEU A 35 4.14 5.82 1.18
CA LEU A 35 3.08 6.50 1.92
C LEU A 35 3.39 7.98 2.20
N ALA A 36 2.32 8.72 2.45
CA ALA A 36 2.33 10.00 3.13
C ALA A 36 2.95 9.86 4.54
N PRO A 37 3.43 10.97 5.15
CA PRO A 37 3.85 10.97 6.56
C PRO A 37 2.64 10.86 7.50
N ILE A 38 2.08 9.65 7.59
CA ILE A 38 0.93 9.31 8.43
C ILE A 38 1.31 8.45 9.63
N ASP A 39 2.61 8.23 9.83
CA ASP A 39 3.22 7.52 10.97
C ASP A 39 2.92 8.17 12.33
N GLY A 40 2.44 9.42 12.34
CA GLY A 40 1.93 10.08 13.53
C GLY A 40 0.56 9.60 14.01
N VAL A 41 -0.16 8.81 13.20
CA VAL A 41 -1.46 8.23 13.58
C VAL A 41 -1.21 6.92 14.34
N PRO A 42 -1.54 6.84 15.65
CA PRO A 42 -1.24 5.64 16.44
C PRO A 42 -1.93 4.39 15.88
N GLY A 43 -1.17 3.30 15.74
CA GLY A 43 -1.69 2.00 15.34
C GLY A 43 -2.00 1.84 13.85
N VAL A 44 -1.68 2.83 13.01
CA VAL A 44 -1.90 2.70 11.56
C VAL A 44 -0.95 1.66 10.97
N THR A 45 -1.51 0.76 10.18
CA THR A 45 -0.76 -0.29 9.48
C THR A 45 -1.25 -0.40 8.04
N VAL A 46 -0.52 -1.16 7.21
CA VAL A 46 -0.94 -1.42 5.84
C VAL A 46 -1.23 -2.91 5.66
N SER A 47 -2.39 -3.22 5.09
CA SER A 47 -2.78 -4.56 4.68
C SER A 47 -2.56 -4.71 3.17
N LEU A 48 -1.91 -5.81 2.77
CA LEU A 48 -1.89 -6.28 1.39
C LEU A 48 -3.03 -7.29 1.23
N GLU A 49 -3.95 -7.00 0.33
CA GLU A 49 -5.11 -7.85 0.04
C GLU A 49 -5.10 -8.27 -1.43
N THR A 50 -5.57 -9.49 -1.67
CA THR A 50 -5.70 -10.05 -3.03
C THR A 50 -7.14 -10.40 -3.32
N ARG A 51 -7.54 -10.26 -4.58
CA ARG A 51 -8.90 -10.54 -5.02
C ARG A 51 -9.08 -12.03 -5.34
N ALA A 52 -10.02 -12.66 -4.66
CA ALA A 52 -10.45 -14.03 -4.93
C ALA A 52 -11.35 -14.10 -6.19
N PRO A 53 -11.55 -15.30 -6.77
CA PRO A 53 -12.36 -15.48 -7.99
C PRO A 53 -13.82 -15.03 -7.84
N ASP A 54 -14.37 -15.10 -6.63
CA ASP A 54 -15.72 -14.61 -6.27
C ASP A 54 -15.78 -13.07 -6.13
N GLY A 55 -14.66 -12.39 -6.33
CA GLY A 55 -14.53 -10.95 -6.24
C GLY A 55 -14.20 -10.43 -4.83
N THR A 56 -14.16 -11.30 -3.82
CA THR A 56 -13.89 -10.94 -2.43
C THR A 56 -12.42 -10.57 -2.24
N TRP A 57 -12.14 -9.62 -1.34
CA TRP A 57 -10.77 -9.25 -0.99
C TRP A 57 -10.33 -10.00 0.26
N THR A 58 -9.20 -10.71 0.17
CA THR A 58 -8.65 -11.49 1.28
C THR A 58 -7.29 -10.93 1.69
N PRO A 59 -7.06 -10.66 2.99
CA PRO A 59 -5.74 -10.27 3.50
C PRO A 59 -4.69 -11.35 3.25
N ARG A 60 -3.50 -10.92 2.81
CA ARG A 60 -2.32 -11.78 2.64
C ARG A 60 -1.20 -11.44 3.61
N GLY A 61 -1.26 -10.28 4.22
CA GLY A 61 -0.32 -9.85 5.25
C GLY A 61 -0.58 -8.41 5.67
N GLN A 62 -0.05 -8.07 6.84
CA GLN A 62 -0.06 -6.73 7.41
C GLN A 62 1.38 -6.31 7.66
N ALA A 63 1.68 -5.03 7.46
CA ALA A 63 3.00 -4.46 7.67
C ALA A 63 2.88 -3.12 8.37
N ASP A 64 3.80 -2.88 9.30
CA ASP A 64 4.02 -1.56 9.89
C ASP A 64 4.62 -0.61 8.85
N ILE A 65 4.44 0.68 9.10
CA ILE A 65 5.04 1.74 8.27
C ILE A 65 6.44 2.03 8.81
N ASP A 66 7.46 1.85 7.97
CA ASP A 66 8.78 2.39 8.24
C ASP A 66 8.70 3.92 8.24
N ARG A 67 8.89 4.53 9.42
CA ARG A 67 8.72 5.96 9.64
C ARG A 67 9.67 6.83 8.80
N LEU A 68 10.90 6.37 8.60
CA LEU A 68 11.92 7.15 7.90
C LEU A 68 11.79 6.99 6.39
N ALA A 69 11.60 5.74 5.93
CA ALA A 69 11.45 5.45 4.51
C ALA A 69 10.05 5.77 3.98
N ARG A 70 9.05 5.87 4.88
CA ARG A 70 7.61 5.98 4.57
C ARG A 70 7.13 4.85 3.67
N THR A 71 7.53 3.64 4.03
CA THR A 71 7.18 2.43 3.26
C THR A 71 6.56 1.35 4.12
N ALA A 72 5.61 0.62 3.54
CA ALA A 72 5.15 -0.66 4.05
C ALA A 72 5.57 -1.76 3.08
N ARG A 73 6.27 -2.79 3.57
CA ARG A 73 6.91 -3.82 2.74
C ARG A 73 6.32 -5.19 3.03
N PHE A 74 5.98 -5.90 1.97
CA PHE A 74 5.44 -7.25 2.01
C PHE A 74 6.33 -8.20 1.24
N ARG A 75 6.49 -9.42 1.76
CA ARG A 75 7.17 -10.53 1.12
C ARG A 75 6.32 -11.78 1.29
N ILE A 76 5.83 -12.33 0.18
CA ILE A 76 5.03 -13.55 0.15
C ILE A 76 5.79 -14.59 -0.68
N GLU A 77 6.25 -15.64 -0.02
CA GLU A 77 6.92 -16.77 -0.64
C GLU A 77 5.91 -17.82 -1.11
N GLY A 78 6.33 -18.73 -1.99
CA GLY A 78 5.44 -19.73 -2.57
C GLY A 78 4.34 -19.14 -3.48
N TRP A 79 4.56 -17.95 -4.01
CA TRP A 79 3.61 -17.26 -4.87
C TRP A 79 3.54 -17.90 -6.25
N ASP A 80 2.36 -18.37 -6.66
CA ASP A 80 2.12 -18.86 -8.02
C ASP A 80 1.98 -17.69 -9.00
N ALA A 81 3.05 -17.45 -9.75
CA ALA A 81 3.13 -16.40 -10.76
C ALA A 81 2.33 -16.67 -12.05
N ARG A 82 1.82 -17.90 -12.24
CA ARG A 82 1.15 -18.31 -13.49
C ARG A 82 -0.28 -17.81 -13.57
N GLN A 83 -0.86 -17.42 -12.43
CA GLN A 83 -2.22 -16.91 -12.36
C GLN A 83 -2.21 -15.41 -12.06
N PRO A 84 -2.93 -14.59 -12.84
CA PRO A 84 -3.07 -13.17 -12.51
C PRO A 84 -3.85 -13.02 -11.20
N ALA A 85 -3.43 -12.08 -10.36
CA ALA A 85 -4.13 -11.75 -9.13
C ALA A 85 -4.29 -10.23 -9.03
N GLY A 86 -5.53 -9.78 -8.90
CA GLY A 86 -5.79 -8.40 -8.48
C GLY A 86 -5.29 -8.20 -7.06
N TYR A 87 -4.59 -7.09 -6.79
CA TYR A 87 -4.10 -6.75 -5.46
C TYR A 87 -4.46 -5.31 -5.10
N ARG A 88 -4.53 -5.03 -3.80
CA ARG A 88 -4.65 -3.67 -3.26
C ARG A 88 -3.86 -3.53 -1.97
N LEU A 89 -3.46 -2.31 -1.68
CA LEU A 89 -2.97 -1.91 -0.36
C LEU A 89 -4.04 -1.07 0.33
N ARG A 90 -4.23 -1.28 1.63
CA ARG A 90 -5.20 -0.53 2.45
C ARG A 90 -4.57 -0.16 3.77
N THR A 91 -4.68 1.10 4.18
CA THR A 91 -4.37 1.49 5.55
C THR A 91 -5.47 1.02 6.49
N THR A 92 -5.09 0.45 7.62
CA THR A 92 -5.98 -0.12 8.64
C THR A 92 -5.71 0.54 9.98
#